data_AF-A0A7C1IB59-F1
#
_entry.id   AF-A0A7C1IB59-F1
#
_cell.length_a   1.000
_cell.length_b   1.000
_cell.length_c   1.000
_cell.angle_alpha   90.00
_cell.angle_beta   90.00
_cell.angle_gamma   90.00
#
_symmetry.space_group_name_H-M   'P 1'
#
loop_
_entity.id
_entity.type
_entity.pdbx_description
1 polymer ?
#
loop_
_entity_poly.entity_id
_entity_poly.type
_entity_poly.pdbx_seq_one_letter_code
_entity_poly.pdbx_strand_id
1 'polypeptide(L)' 'MDDKKRKLMEKIEDLNQQRSLAHHDLKNLEARKQELPEKKYQRLKAKYKKKEDKIRQKIRELEEEVHALT' A
#
# COMPACT_ATOMS: atom_id res chain seq x y z
N MET A 1 -16.68 19.48 -8.84
CA MET A 1 -16.59 18.03 -8.57
C MET A 1 -17.56 17.72 -7.44
N ASP A 2 -18.26 16.59 -7.50
CA ASP A 2 -19.05 16.10 -6.37
C ASP A 2 -18.15 15.98 -5.12
N ASP A 3 -18.57 16.55 -3.99
CA ASP A 3 -17.82 16.52 -2.72
C ASP A 3 -17.50 15.08 -2.29
N LYS A 4 -18.36 14.12 -2.64
CA LYS A 4 -18.11 12.70 -2.41
C LYS A 4 -16.94 12.20 -3.27
N LYS A 5 -16.92 12.53 -4.56
CA LYS A 5 -15.85 12.14 -5.49
C LYS A 5 -14.51 12.72 -5.04
N ARG A 6 -14.49 13.99 -4.61
CA ARG A 6 -13.28 14.64 -4.07
C ARG A 6 -12.71 13.91 -2.85
N LYS A 7 -13.56 13.60 -1.86
CA LYS A 7 -13.13 12.86 -0.65
C LYS A 7 -12.57 11.48 -0.96
N LEU A 8 -13.14 10.79 -1.94
CA LEU A 8 -12.63 9.49 -2.39
C LEU A 8 -11.24 9.62 -3.03
N MET A 9 -11.03 10.64 -3.87
CA MET A 9 -9.72 10.91 -4.48
C MET A 9 -8.66 11.28 -3.45
N GLU A 10 -8.97 12.14 -2.48
CA GLU A 10 -8.07 12.47 -1.36
C GLU A 10 -7.66 11.20 -0.58
N LYS A 11 -8.62 10.31 -0.31
CA LYS A 11 -8.35 9.03 0.36
C LYS A 11 -7.49 8.08 -0.49
N ILE A 12 -7.68 8.06 -1.81
CA ILE A 12 -6.84 7.28 -2.73
C ILE A 12 -5.39 7.81 -2.70
N GLU A 13 -5.21 9.13 -2.66
CA GLU A 13 -3.89 9.76 -2.57
C GLU A 13 -3.18 9.39 -1.26
N ASP A 14 -3.87 9.48 -0.12
CA ASP A 14 -3.35 9.04 1.19
C ASP A 14 -2.91 7.58 1.16
N LEU A 15 -3.74 6.70 0.58
CA LEU A 15 -3.42 5.28 0.46
C LEU A 15 -2.24 5.04 -0.48
N ASN A 16 -2.10 5.81 -1.57
CA ASN A 16 -0.96 5.74 -2.47
C ASN A 16 0.34 6.16 -1.76
N GLN A 17 0.30 7.19 -0.91
CA GLN A 17 1.44 7.57 -0.08
C GLN A 17 1.81 6.44 0.89
N GLN A 18 0.82 5.86 1.59
CA GLN A 18 1.06 4.72 2.49
C GLN A 18 1.62 3.50 1.76
N ARG A 19 1.16 3.23 0.53
CA ARG A 19 1.69 2.17 -0.33
C ARG A 19 3.15 2.41 -0.66
N SER A 20 3.50 3.64 -1.04
CA SER A 20 4.87 4.04 -1.34
C SER A 20 5.81 3.83 -0.15
N LEU A 21 5.37 4.23 1.06
CA LEU A 21 6.12 3.99 2.29
C LEU A 21 6.33 2.48 2.56
N ALA A 22 5.28 1.67 2.43
CA ALA A 22 5.39 0.22 2.62
C ALA A 22 6.33 -0.44 1.59
N HIS A 23 6.31 0.04 0.35
CA HIS A 23 7.23 -0.40 -0.70
C HIS A 23 8.68 -0.02 -0.38
N HIS A 24 8.91 1.20 0.11
CA HIS A 24 10.22 1.66 0.55
C HIS A 24 10.76 0.84 1.75
N ASP A 25 9.89 0.53 2.73
CA ASP A 25 10.23 -0.36 3.85
C ASP A 25 10.67 -1.75 3.37
N LEU A 26 9.97 -2.30 2.36
CA LEU A 26 10.30 -3.59 1.78
C LEU A 26 11.65 -3.55 1.04
N LYS A 27 11.92 -2.49 0.29
CA LYS A 27 13.21 -2.27 -0.37
C LYS A 27 14.36 -2.17 0.64
N ASN A 28 14.15 -1.46 1.75
CA ASN A 28 15.14 -1.36 2.83
C ASN A 28 15.37 -2.70 3.53
N LEU A 29 14.31 -3.49 3.73
CA LEU A 29 14.42 -4.85 4.27
C LEU A 29 15.23 -5.74 3.34
N GLU A 30 15.03 -5.65 2.03
CA GLU A 30 15.78 -6.43 1.03
C GLU A 30 17.25 -6.04 0.97
N ALA A 31 17.56 -4.74 1.09
CA ALA A 31 18.95 -4.25 1.15
C ALA A 31 19.71 -4.82 2.36
N ARG A 32 19.02 -4.98 3.50
CA ARG A 32 19.60 -5.48 4.76
C ARG A 32 19.35 -6.97 5.01
N LYS A 33 18.95 -7.74 3.99
CA LYS A 33 18.59 -9.15 4.14
C LYS A 33 19.70 -10.00 4.77
N GLN A 34 20.96 -9.67 4.49
CA GLN A 34 22.13 -10.39 5.00
C GLN A 34 22.42 -10.10 6.49
N GLU A 35 21.89 -8.99 7.03
CA GLU A 35 22.03 -8.61 8.44
C GLU A 35 20.98 -9.28 9.34
N LEU A 36 20.04 -10.03 8.75
CA LEU A 36 18.91 -10.62 9.44
C LEU A 36 18.97 -12.14 9.35
N PRO A 37 18.55 -12.86 10.41
CA PRO A 37 18.26 -14.28 10.29
C PRO A 37 17.20 -14.51 9.21
N GLU A 38 17.41 -15.50 8.33
CA GLU A 38 16.51 -15.80 7.20
C GLU A 38 15.04 -15.90 7.61
N LYS A 39 14.76 -16.60 8.72
CA LYS A 39 13.41 -16.73 9.29
C LYS A 39 12.78 -15.38 9.65
N LYS A 40 13.57 -14.44 10.19
CA LYS A 40 13.12 -13.09 10.55
C LYS A 40 12.87 -12.27 9.29
N TYR A 41 13.77 -12.33 8.30
CA TYR A 41 13.62 -11.68 7.01
C TYR A 41 12.32 -12.13 6.30
N GLN A 42 12.11 -13.44 6.16
CA GLN A 42 10.91 -13.98 5.49
C GLN A 42 9.61 -13.54 6.19
N ARG A 43 9.58 -13.54 7.53
CA ARG A 43 8.42 -13.07 8.30
C ARG A 43 8.13 -11.59 8.07
N LEU A 44 9.17 -10.75 8.07
CA LEU A 44 9.02 -9.31 7.82
C LEU A 44 8.60 -9.04 6.38
N LYS A 45 9.20 -9.73 5.41
CA LYS A 45 8.85 -9.64 3.98
C LYS A 45 7.37 -9.99 3.77
N ALA A 46 6.90 -11.09 4.33
CA ALA A 46 5.50 -11.49 4.26
C ALA A 46 4.56 -10.44 4.90
N LYS A 47 4.95 -9.86 6.04
CA LYS A 47 4.18 -8.80 6.72
C LYS A 47 4.04 -7.55 5.86
N TYR A 48 5.13 -7.04 5.30
CA TYR A 48 5.11 -5.83 4.47
C TYR A 48 4.37 -6.07 3.15
N LYS A 49 4.60 -7.21 2.49
CA LYS A 49 3.86 -7.59 1.28
C LYS A 49 2.35 -7.67 1.52
N LYS A 50 1.93 -8.32 2.62
CA LYS A 50 0.51 -8.37 3.01
C LYS A 50 -0.07 -6.98 3.27
N LYS A 51 0.71 -6.05 3.81
CA LYS A 51 0.27 -4.65 4.02
C LYS A 51 0.12 -3.94 2.67
N GLU A 52 1.08 -4.07 1.77
CA GLU A 52 1.05 -3.49 0.43
C GLU A 52 -0.15 -4.01 -0.38
N ASP A 53 -0.40 -5.32 -0.37
CA ASP A 53 -1.53 -5.94 -1.07
C ASP A 53 -2.88 -5.42 -0.56
N LYS A 54 -3.03 -5.27 0.76
CA LYS A 54 -4.25 -4.69 1.37
C LYS A 54 -4.49 -3.25 0.93
N ILE A 55 -3.44 -2.44 0.89
CA ILE A 55 -3.55 -1.04 0.45
C ILE A 55 -3.91 -0.99 -1.04
N ARG A 56 -3.28 -1.84 -1.88
CA ARG A 56 -3.59 -1.95 -3.31
C ARG A 56 -5.05 -2.35 -3.54
N GLN A 57 -5.56 -3.35 -2.80
CA GLN A 57 -6.96 -3.74 -2.88
C GLN A 57 -7.88 -2.59 -2.50
N LYS A 58 -7.58 -1.86 -1.42
CA LYS A 58 -8.40 -0.73 -0.98
C LYS A 58 -8.41 0.42 -1.99
N ILE A 59 -7.27 0.72 -2.61
CA ILE A 59 -7.19 1.72 -3.69
C ILE A 59 -8.10 1.31 -4.83
N ARG A 60 -8.02 0.05 -5.29
CA ARG A 60 -8.84 -0.45 -6.40
C ARG A 60 -10.34 -0.34 -6.11
N GLU A 61 -10.78 -0.73 -4.90
CA GLU A 61 -12.18 -0.59 -4.48
C GLU A 61 -12.66 0.88 -4.53
N LEU A 62 -11.80 1.83 -4.13
CA LEU A 62 -12.12 3.25 -4.16
C LEU A 62 -12.09 3.82 -5.59
N GLU A 63 -11.18 3.36 -6.44
CA GLU A 63 -11.13 3.72 -7.86
C GLU A 63 -12.39 3.25 -8.60
N GLU A 64 -12.87 2.04 -8.31
CA GLU A 64 -14.13 1.50 -8.81
C GLU A 64 -15.32 2.34 -8.32
N GLU A 65 -15.34 2.76 -7.05
CA GLU A 65 -16.38 3.66 -6.52
C GLU A 65 -16.35 5.04 -7.19
N VAL A 66 -15.16 5.62 -7.40
CA VAL A 66 -14.99 6.90 -8.11
C VAL A 66 -15.47 6.79 -9.56
N HIS A 67 -15.19 5.67 -10.23
CA HIS A 67 -15.62 5.45 -11.60
C HIS A 67 -17.15 5.35 -11.70
N ALA A 68 -17.80 4.66 -10.76
CA ALA A 68 -19.25 4.53 -10.71
C ALA A 68 -20.00 5.85 -10.40
N LEU A 69 -19.31 6.87 -9.88
CA LEU A 69 -19.83 8.22 -9.65
C LEU A 69 -19.66 9.16 -10.86
N THR A 70 -19.20 8.64 -12.00
CA THR A 70 -18.93 9.40 -13.23
C THR A 70 -19.93 9.02 -14.30
#